data_AF-A0A835JLZ5-F1
#
_entry.id   AF-A0A835JLZ5-F1
#
_cell.length_a   1.000
_cell.length_b   1.000
_cell.length_c   1.000
_cell.angle_alpha   90.00
_cell.angle_beta   90.00
_cell.angle_gamma   90.00
#
_symmetry.space_group_name_H-M   'P 1'
#
loop_
_entity.id
_entity.type
_entity.pdbx_description
1 polymer ?
#
loop_
_entity_poly.entity_id
_entity_poly.type
_entity_poly.pdbx_seq_one_letter_code
_entity_poly.pdbx_strand_id
1 'polypeptide(L)'
;MTAVTTTLSFSAVSQSSNERNTFVSSLVSRNLGFEGFRLQSSFACHYVGVKASSSTSRTAIHCMSTSNDAPPTVSETKSNFLKVYKRPIPSIYNTVLQELIVQQHLMRYKKTYLYDPVFGLGFVTVYDQLMEGYPSDEDREAIFQAYIKALKEDPEQYRLVF
;
A
#
# COMPACT_ATOMS: atom_id res chain seq x y z
N MET A 1 -24.91 -56.87 7.83
CA MET A 1 -26.05 -55.97 8.08
C MET A 1 -25.62 -54.55 7.74
N THR A 2 -26.32 -53.96 6.76
CA THR A 2 -26.55 -52.53 6.44
C THR A 2 -25.38 -51.51 6.44
N ALA A 3 -25.11 -50.98 5.24
CA ALA A 3 -24.29 -49.82 4.92
C ALA A 3 -25.16 -48.61 4.54
N VAL A 4 -24.66 -47.38 4.74
CA VAL A 4 -25.09 -46.18 3.99
C VAL A 4 -23.87 -45.27 3.81
N THR A 5 -23.44 -45.08 2.55
CA THR A 5 -22.52 -44.01 2.13
C THR A 5 -23.16 -43.33 0.94
N THR A 6 -23.41 -42.02 1.08
CA THR A 6 -24.06 -41.17 0.08
C THR A 6 -23.03 -40.54 -0.84
N THR A 7 -23.12 -40.85 -2.13
CA THR A 7 -22.41 -40.18 -3.23
C THR A 7 -23.34 -39.18 -3.91
N LEU A 8 -22.87 -37.95 -4.15
CA LEU A 8 -23.55 -36.96 -4.98
C LEU A 8 -22.81 -36.84 -6.33
N SER A 9 -23.58 -36.98 -7.40
CA SER A 9 -23.13 -36.94 -8.79
C SER A 9 -23.45 -35.58 -9.42
N PHE A 10 -22.57 -35.13 -10.33
CA PHE A 10 -22.85 -34.01 -11.25
C PHE A 10 -22.87 -34.53 -12.69
N SER A 11 -23.93 -34.19 -13.43
CA SER A 11 -24.10 -34.57 -14.84
C SER A 11 -23.48 -33.53 -15.77
N ALA A 12 -22.72 -34.03 -16.75
CA ALA A 12 -22.20 -33.30 -17.90
C ALA A 12 -23.22 -33.29 -19.06
N VAL A 13 -23.21 -32.28 -19.93
CA VAL A 13 -23.71 -32.41 -21.31
C VAL A 13 -23.00 -31.45 -22.31
N SER A 14 -22.26 -32.10 -23.21
CA SER A 14 -21.99 -31.94 -24.66
C SER A 14 -21.74 -30.60 -25.40
N GLN A 15 -20.57 -30.60 -26.08
CA GLN A 15 -20.23 -30.30 -27.51
C GLN A 15 -20.68 -29.00 -28.20
N SER A 16 -19.72 -28.28 -28.81
CA SER A 16 -19.55 -28.16 -30.29
C SER A 16 -18.49 -27.10 -30.68
N SER A 17 -17.93 -27.26 -31.88
CA SER A 17 -16.70 -26.71 -32.46
C SER A 17 -16.82 -25.39 -33.25
N ASN A 18 -15.64 -24.81 -33.53
CA ASN A 18 -15.22 -23.91 -34.63
C ASN A 18 -15.17 -22.37 -34.45
N GLU A 19 -13.92 -21.90 -34.50
CA GLU A 19 -13.33 -20.76 -35.25
C GLU A 19 -14.00 -19.38 -35.39
N ARG A 20 -13.17 -18.38 -35.02
CA ARG A 20 -12.87 -17.09 -35.68
C ARG A 20 -13.90 -15.93 -35.66
N ASN A 21 -13.32 -14.79 -35.26
CA ASN A 21 -13.50 -13.41 -35.73
C ASN A 21 -14.45 -12.42 -35.01
N THR A 22 -13.82 -11.27 -34.71
CA THR A 22 -14.31 -9.87 -34.71
C THR A 22 -15.37 -9.45 -33.69
N PHE A 23 -14.92 -8.71 -32.66
CA PHE A 23 -15.80 -7.95 -31.77
C PHE A 23 -16.12 -6.57 -32.39
N VAL A 24 -17.41 -6.33 -32.59
CA VAL A 24 -18.01 -5.05 -32.94
C VAL A 24 -19.14 -4.73 -31.94
N SER A 25 -19.04 -3.54 -31.35
CA SER A 25 -20.11 -2.65 -30.88
C SER A 25 -21.02 -2.95 -29.66
N SER A 26 -21.13 -1.87 -28.87
CA SER A 26 -22.38 -1.25 -28.34
C SER A 26 -22.97 -1.71 -27.00
N LEU A 27 -22.73 -0.87 -25.99
CA LEU A 27 -23.69 -0.20 -25.09
C LEU A 27 -25.11 -0.78 -24.98
N VAL A 28 -25.54 -1.15 -23.76
CA VAL A 28 -26.81 -0.75 -23.10
C VAL A 28 -26.74 -1.08 -21.59
N SER A 29 -27.06 -0.13 -20.72
CA SER A 29 -27.71 -0.31 -19.38
C SER A 29 -27.86 1.11 -18.77
N ARG A 30 -29.00 1.80 -18.85
CA ARG A 30 -30.38 1.61 -18.34
C ARG A 30 -30.48 1.72 -16.80
N ASN A 31 -31.11 2.84 -16.40
CA ASN A 31 -31.37 3.42 -15.08
C ASN A 31 -32.38 2.66 -14.20
N LEU A 32 -32.28 2.90 -12.87
CA LEU A 32 -33.35 3.10 -11.84
C LEU A 32 -32.62 3.22 -10.47
N GLY A 33 -32.80 4.19 -9.57
CA GLY A 33 -33.62 5.41 -9.47
C GLY A 33 -33.43 6.04 -8.07
N PHE A 34 -33.96 7.26 -7.88
CA PHE A 34 -34.21 7.99 -6.61
C PHE A 34 -33.01 8.59 -5.85
N GLU A 35 -32.91 9.86 -5.43
CA GLU A 35 -33.70 11.11 -5.54
C GLU A 35 -32.80 12.26 -5.03
N GLY A 36 -32.88 13.48 -5.58
CA GLY A 36 -32.26 14.67 -4.97
C GLY A 36 -31.76 15.78 -5.90
N PHE A 37 -32.68 16.67 -6.28
CA PHE A 37 -32.50 18.06 -6.72
C PHE A 37 -31.94 18.38 -8.12
N ARG A 38 -32.86 18.90 -8.96
CA ARG A 38 -32.61 19.63 -10.20
C ARG A 38 -32.02 21.01 -9.91
N LEU A 39 -31.02 21.40 -10.68
CA LEU A 39 -30.94 22.77 -11.20
C LEU A 39 -30.81 22.68 -12.72
N GLN A 40 -31.94 22.92 -13.37
CA GLN A 40 -32.05 23.09 -14.81
C GLN A 40 -31.62 24.52 -15.14
N SER A 41 -30.61 24.67 -15.99
CA SER A 41 -30.43 25.92 -16.73
C SER A 41 -30.18 25.57 -18.19
N SER A 42 -31.25 25.62 -18.98
CA SER A 42 -31.19 25.66 -20.43
C SER A 42 -31.26 27.12 -20.85
N PHE A 43 -30.21 27.62 -21.50
CA PHE A 43 -30.36 28.62 -22.56
C PHE A 43 -29.35 28.27 -23.66
N ALA A 44 -29.88 27.94 -24.82
CA ALA A 44 -29.13 27.85 -26.07
C ALA A 44 -28.94 29.27 -26.63
N CYS A 45 -27.77 29.55 -27.23
CA CYS A 45 -27.63 30.38 -28.43
C CYS A 45 -26.19 30.35 -28.96
N HIS A 46 -26.10 30.49 -30.28
CA HIS A 46 -24.96 30.26 -31.17
C HIS A 46 -23.84 31.32 -31.11
N TYR A 47 -22.64 30.86 -31.50
CA TYR A 47 -21.55 31.57 -32.18
C TYR A 47 -20.79 32.68 -31.44
N VAL A 48 -19.49 32.44 -31.19
CA VAL A 48 -18.31 33.15 -31.72
C VAL A 48 -17.10 32.48 -31.07
N GLY A 49 -16.18 31.97 -31.89
CA GLY A 49 -14.95 31.35 -31.41
C GLY A 49 -14.00 32.37 -30.80
N VAL A 50 -13.59 32.11 -29.56
CA VAL A 50 -12.36 32.66 -28.98
C VAL A 50 -11.52 31.46 -28.53
N LYS A 51 -10.40 31.23 -29.20
CA LYS A 51 -9.41 30.22 -28.81
C LYS A 51 -8.70 30.72 -27.54
N ALA A 52 -9.28 30.43 -26.38
CA ALA A 52 -8.60 30.64 -25.11
C ALA A 52 -7.39 29.71 -25.07
N SER A 53 -6.19 30.27 -25.12
CA SER A 53 -4.99 29.54 -24.73
C SER A 53 -5.09 29.27 -23.24
N SER A 54 -5.61 28.11 -22.88
CA SER A 54 -5.60 27.65 -21.50
C SER A 54 -4.18 27.26 -21.14
N SER A 55 -3.35 28.25 -20.82
CA SER A 55 -2.19 28.02 -19.94
C SER A 55 -2.76 27.77 -18.56
N THR A 56 -3.27 26.54 -18.36
CA THR A 56 -3.66 26.05 -17.04
C THR A 56 -2.37 25.82 -16.28
N SER A 57 -1.79 26.91 -15.78
CA SER A 57 -0.79 26.84 -14.72
C SER A 57 -1.51 26.23 -13.53
N ARG A 58 -1.36 24.91 -13.38
CA ARG A 58 -1.83 24.19 -12.19
C ARG A 58 -0.95 24.68 -11.06
N THR A 59 -1.35 25.78 -10.42
CA THR A 59 -0.81 26.19 -9.14
C THR A 59 -1.20 25.12 -8.13
N ALA A 60 -0.33 24.14 -7.98
CA ALA A 60 -0.42 23.19 -6.88
C ALA A 60 -0.23 24.01 -5.60
N ILE A 61 -1.29 24.19 -4.83
CA ILE A 61 -1.22 24.78 -3.50
C ILE A 61 -0.46 23.77 -2.63
N HIS A 62 0.84 24.02 -2.45
CA HIS A 62 1.71 23.19 -1.64
C HIS A 62 1.77 23.78 -0.23
N CYS A 63 0.94 23.26 0.68
CA CYS A 63 1.00 23.61 2.09
C CYS A 63 2.25 22.99 2.71
N MET A 64 3.39 23.71 2.73
CA MET A 64 4.56 23.30 3.50
C MET A 64 4.51 23.90 4.89
N SER A 65 4.33 23.07 5.91
CA SER A 65 4.73 23.40 7.27
C SER A 65 6.21 23.05 7.44
N THR A 66 7.12 23.96 7.09
CA THR A 66 8.55 23.82 7.43
C THR A 66 8.79 24.21 8.88
N SER A 67 8.32 23.39 9.81
CA SER A 67 8.73 23.48 11.22
C SER A 67 9.55 22.24 11.56
N ASN A 68 10.85 22.42 11.80
CA ASN A 68 11.75 21.32 12.16
C ASN A 68 11.42 20.70 13.55
N ASP A 69 10.48 21.27 14.30
CA ASP A 69 10.04 20.79 15.62
C ASP A 69 8.88 19.77 15.58
N ALA A 70 8.28 19.55 14.41
CA ALA A 70 7.22 18.54 14.29
C ALA A 70 7.84 17.13 14.14
N PRO A 71 7.32 16.11 14.85
CA PRO A 71 7.69 14.72 14.58
C PRO A 71 7.48 14.37 13.10
N PRO A 72 8.37 13.56 12.48
CA PRO A 72 8.21 13.14 11.10
C PRO A 72 6.91 12.37 10.93
N THR A 73 6.39 12.32 9.70
CA THR A 73 5.21 11.51 9.40
C THR A 73 5.57 10.05 9.17
N VAL A 74 4.57 9.16 9.29
CA VAL A 74 4.72 7.74 8.90
C VAL A 74 5.16 7.63 7.44
N SER A 75 4.57 8.45 6.55
CA SER A 75 4.92 8.47 5.12
C SER A 75 6.38 8.86 4.90
N GLU A 76 6.88 9.84 5.66
CA GLU A 76 8.27 10.26 5.61
C GLU A 76 9.20 9.12 6.04
N THR A 77 8.86 8.41 7.12
CA THR A 77 9.64 7.24 7.61
C THR A 77 9.68 6.13 6.57
N LYS A 78 8.53 5.77 5.96
CA LYS A 78 8.47 4.80 4.87
C LYS A 78 9.30 5.23 3.66
N SER A 79 9.23 6.51 3.30
CA SER A 79 10.04 7.07 2.23
C SER A 79 11.53 7.01 2.55
N ASN A 80 11.91 7.19 3.83
CA ASN A 80 13.29 7.12 4.28
C ASN A 80 13.82 5.69 4.20
N PHE A 81 13.01 4.70 4.59
CA PHE A 81 13.35 3.29 4.41
C PHE A 81 13.65 2.96 2.94
N LEU A 82 12.78 3.37 2.00
CA LEU A 82 12.99 3.18 0.56
C LEU A 82 14.12 4.07 -0.02
N LYS A 83 14.56 5.10 0.72
CA LYS A 83 15.75 5.88 0.39
C LYS A 83 17.02 5.15 0.77
N VAL A 84 17.04 4.51 1.93
CA VAL A 84 18.20 3.76 2.44
C VAL A 84 18.33 2.41 1.74
N TYR A 85 17.23 1.67 1.59
CA TYR A 85 17.23 0.36 0.93
C TYR A 85 16.63 0.44 -0.48
N LYS A 86 17.48 0.24 -1.51
CA LYS A 86 17.11 0.40 -2.92
C LYS A 86 16.77 -0.89 -3.65
N ARG A 87 17.06 -2.04 -3.05
CA ARG A 87 16.81 -3.35 -3.67
C ARG A 87 15.32 -3.71 -3.53
N PRO A 88 14.73 -4.45 -4.48
CA PRO A 88 13.36 -4.92 -4.33
C PRO A 88 13.26 -5.96 -3.20
N ILE A 89 12.23 -5.82 -2.36
CA ILE A 89 11.92 -6.78 -1.29
C ILE A 89 10.76 -7.65 -1.77
N PRO A 90 10.82 -8.99 -1.64
CA PRO A 90 9.69 -9.87 -1.94
C PRO A 90 8.44 -9.43 -1.17
N SER A 91 7.28 -9.48 -1.84
CA SER A 91 6.03 -8.91 -1.31
C SER A 91 5.59 -9.50 0.03
N ILE A 92 5.88 -10.79 0.26
CA ILE A 92 5.57 -11.49 1.51
C ILE A 92 6.22 -10.81 2.73
N TYR A 93 7.47 -10.38 2.62
CA TYR A 93 8.18 -9.68 3.68
C TYR A 93 7.86 -8.19 3.69
N ASN A 94 7.76 -7.56 2.52
CA ASN A 94 7.57 -6.12 2.41
C ASN A 94 6.28 -5.64 3.09
N THR A 95 5.17 -6.37 2.92
CA THR A 95 3.89 -5.99 3.56
C THR A 95 4.05 -5.90 5.08
N VAL A 96 4.61 -6.95 5.70
CA VAL A 96 4.77 -7.01 7.16
C VAL A 96 5.80 -5.99 7.65
N LEU A 97 6.92 -5.82 6.92
CA LEU A 97 7.91 -4.78 7.23
C LEU A 97 7.29 -3.38 7.26
N GLN A 98 6.49 -3.04 6.26
CA GLN A 98 5.87 -1.72 6.18
C GLN A 98 4.87 -1.49 7.30
N GLU A 99 4.15 -2.53 7.74
CA GLU A 99 3.28 -2.47 8.92
C GLU A 99 4.10 -2.32 10.20
N LEU A 100 5.18 -3.08 10.35
CA LEU A 100 6.09 -3.00 11.48
C LEU A 100 6.71 -1.59 11.59
N ILE A 101 7.10 -0.97 10.47
CA ILE A 101 7.58 0.43 10.43
C ILE A 101 6.51 1.38 10.96
N VAL A 102 5.25 1.21 10.56
CA VAL A 102 4.14 2.08 11.02
C VAL A 102 3.98 1.95 12.53
N GLN A 103 3.95 0.73 13.04
CA GLN A 103 3.75 0.46 14.46
C GLN A 103 4.89 1.04 15.30
N GLN A 104 6.15 0.79 14.91
CA GLN A 104 7.30 1.33 15.63
C GLN A 104 7.39 2.85 15.51
N HIS A 105 7.05 3.43 14.36
CA HIS A 105 6.96 4.89 14.21
C HIS A 105 5.98 5.49 15.23
N LEU A 106 4.77 4.91 15.31
CA LEU A 106 3.77 5.37 16.27
C LEU A 106 4.23 5.18 17.72
N MET A 107 5.03 4.16 18.02
CA MET A 107 5.63 4.02 19.35
C MET A 107 6.72 5.05 19.61
N ARG A 108 7.65 5.22 18.67
CA ARG A 108 8.87 6.03 18.79
C ARG A 108 8.58 7.52 18.99
N TYR A 109 7.56 8.03 18.31
CA TYR A 109 7.19 9.44 18.34
C TYR A 109 6.07 9.76 19.34
N LYS A 110 5.72 8.82 20.23
CA LYS A 110 4.90 9.12 21.42
C LYS A 110 5.69 10.03 22.37
N LYS A 111 5.00 10.99 22.99
CA LYS A 111 5.61 11.94 23.93
C LYS A 111 6.33 11.29 25.11
N THR A 112 5.90 10.11 25.52
CA THR A 112 6.43 9.36 26.68
C THR A 112 7.37 8.23 26.27
N TYR A 113 7.81 8.19 25.01
CA TYR A 113 8.69 7.14 24.54
C TYR A 113 10.08 7.25 25.18
N LEU A 114 10.52 6.15 25.78
CA LEU A 114 11.89 5.92 26.21
C LEU A 114 12.30 4.56 25.67
N TYR A 115 13.54 4.45 25.20
CA TYR A 115 14.08 3.17 24.76
C TYR A 115 14.14 2.19 25.94
N ASP A 116 13.66 0.97 25.71
CA ASP A 116 13.71 -0.14 26.66
C ASP A 116 14.52 -1.29 26.04
N PRO A 117 15.61 -1.75 26.65
CA PRO A 117 16.39 -2.89 26.16
C PRO A 117 15.55 -4.17 25.96
N VAL A 118 14.51 -4.38 26.78
CA VAL A 118 13.61 -5.53 26.63
C VAL A 118 12.79 -5.41 25.36
N PHE A 119 12.32 -4.20 25.03
CA PHE A 119 11.69 -3.92 23.74
C PHE A 119 12.67 -4.14 22.58
N GLY A 120 13.92 -3.67 22.70
CA GLY A 120 14.97 -3.88 21.70
C GLY A 120 15.20 -5.37 21.39
N LEU A 121 15.36 -6.19 22.43
CA LEU A 121 15.47 -7.65 22.30
C LEU A 121 14.24 -8.27 21.64
N GLY A 122 13.05 -7.90 22.12
CA GLY A 122 11.79 -8.42 21.58
C GLY A 122 11.63 -8.06 20.10
N PHE A 123 12.01 -6.84 19.71
CA PHE A 123 12.00 -6.40 18.34
C PHE A 123 12.96 -7.22 17.46
N VAL A 124 14.22 -7.40 17.88
CA VAL A 124 15.20 -8.19 17.12
C VAL A 124 14.73 -9.64 16.95
N THR A 125 14.18 -10.24 18.00
CA THR A 125 13.66 -11.61 17.94
C THR A 125 12.51 -11.75 16.94
N VAL A 126 11.55 -10.82 16.96
CA VAL A 126 10.42 -10.82 16.01
C VAL A 126 10.92 -10.54 14.58
N TYR A 127 11.88 -9.63 14.42
CA TYR A 127 12.47 -9.33 13.12
C TYR A 127 13.17 -10.56 12.52
N ASP A 128 13.97 -11.26 13.32
CA ASP A 128 14.71 -12.43 12.85
C ASP A 128 13.77 -13.57 12.44
N GLN A 129 12.71 -13.81 13.21
CA GLN A 129 11.65 -14.77 12.86
C GLN A 129 10.89 -14.35 11.60
N LEU A 130 10.55 -13.06 11.48
CA LEU A 130 9.89 -12.53 10.29
C LEU A 130 10.72 -12.71 9.02
N MET A 131 12.05 -12.62 9.16
CA MET A 131 13.01 -12.74 8.06
C MET A 131 13.58 -14.15 7.90
N GLU A 132 13.03 -15.14 8.60
CA GLU A 132 13.42 -16.53 8.46
C GLU A 132 13.13 -17.01 7.03
N GLY A 133 14.13 -17.61 6.38
CA GLY A 133 14.02 -18.05 4.98
C GLY A 133 14.14 -16.93 3.94
N TYR A 134 14.55 -15.71 4.33
CA TYR A 134 14.93 -14.69 3.35
C TYR A 134 16.13 -15.18 2.51
N PRO A 135 16.15 -15.02 1.17
CA PRO A 135 17.15 -15.66 0.30
C PRO A 135 18.62 -15.26 0.54
N SER A 136 18.86 -14.11 1.18
CA SER A 136 20.19 -13.52 1.37
C SER A 136 20.31 -12.96 2.79
N ASP A 137 21.25 -13.49 3.56
CA ASP A 137 21.53 -13.01 4.92
C ASP A 137 22.10 -11.58 4.92
N GLU A 138 22.87 -11.22 3.88
CA GLU A 138 23.40 -9.87 3.70
C GLU A 138 22.28 -8.84 3.49
N ASP A 139 21.26 -9.21 2.71
CA ASP A 139 20.09 -8.37 2.50
C ASP A 139 19.23 -8.29 3.75
N ARG A 140 19.07 -9.38 4.50
CA ARG A 140 18.37 -9.36 5.81
C ARG A 140 19.02 -8.35 6.74
N GLU A 141 20.34 -8.31 6.78
CA GLU A 141 21.08 -7.34 7.58
C GLU A 141 20.93 -5.90 7.07
N ALA A 142 21.07 -5.72 5.76
CA ALA A 142 20.91 -4.40 5.15
C ALA A 142 19.50 -3.84 5.36
N ILE A 143 18.47 -4.68 5.31
CA ILE A 143 17.08 -4.31 5.59
C ILE A 143 16.93 -3.91 7.06
N PHE A 144 17.52 -4.67 8.00
CA PHE A 144 17.47 -4.36 9.43
C PHE A 144 18.07 -2.98 9.71
N GLN A 145 19.28 -2.74 9.19
CA GLN A 145 19.94 -1.45 9.36
C GLN A 145 19.15 -0.32 8.71
N ALA A 146 18.60 -0.54 7.51
CA ALA A 146 17.78 0.46 6.83
C ALA A 146 16.49 0.76 7.59
N TYR A 147 15.87 -0.26 8.19
CA TYR A 147 14.67 -0.13 9.01
C TYR A 147 14.93 0.75 10.24
N ILE A 148 15.96 0.43 11.02
CA ILE A 148 16.28 1.18 12.25
C ILE A 148 16.72 2.61 11.92
N LYS A 149 17.57 2.78 10.89
CA LYS A 149 18.00 4.11 10.42
C LYS A 149 16.83 4.94 9.90
N ALA A 150 15.83 4.32 9.27
CA ALA A 150 14.64 5.04 8.79
C ALA A 150 13.86 5.71 9.94
N LEU A 151 13.88 5.10 11.13
CA LEU A 151 13.28 5.60 12.36
C LEU A 151 14.15 6.58 13.14
N LYS A 152 15.36 6.89 12.63
CA LYS A 152 16.40 7.72 13.28
C LYS A 152 16.90 7.10 14.60
N GLU A 153 17.00 5.78 14.62
CA GLU A 153 17.57 5.01 15.72
C GLU A 153 18.93 4.41 15.32
N ASP A 154 19.65 3.88 16.30
CA ASP A 154 20.93 3.22 16.10
C ASP A 154 20.76 1.70 16.01
N PRO A 155 21.05 1.06 14.86
CA PRO A 155 20.95 -0.40 14.73
C PRO A 155 21.90 -1.15 15.68
N GLU A 156 23.06 -0.58 16.01
CA GLU A 156 24.00 -1.21 16.93
C GLU A 156 23.39 -1.31 18.33
N GLN A 157 22.67 -0.29 18.79
CA GLN A 157 21.97 -0.32 20.08
C GLN A 157 20.97 -1.49 20.22
N TYR A 158 20.36 -1.93 19.11
CA TYR A 158 19.43 -3.06 19.13
C TYR A 158 20.14 -4.42 19.19
N ARG A 159 21.38 -4.50 18.67
CA ARG A 159 22.15 -5.75 18.60
C ARG A 159 23.25 -5.91 19.64
N LEU A 160 23.70 -4.82 20.25
CA LEU A 160 24.67 -4.84 21.34
C LEU A 160 24.20 -5.59 22.59
N VAL A 161 22.91 -5.93 22.66
CA VAL A 161 22.35 -6.59 23.83
C VAL A 161 22.71 -8.10 23.87
N PHE A 162 23.28 -8.70 22.80
CA PHE A 162 23.70 -10.13 22.78
C PHE A 162 24.94 -10.40 21.92
#